data_AF-A0A3S4FE90-F1
#
_entry.id   AF-A0A3S4FE90-F1
#
_cell.length_a   1.000
_cell.length_b   1.000
_cell.length_c   1.000
_cell.angle_alpha   90.00
_cell.angle_beta   90.00
_cell.angle_gamma   90.00
#
_symmetry.space_group_name_H-M   'P 1'
#
loop_
_entity.id
_entity.type
_entity.pdbx_description
1 polymer ?
#
loop_
_entity_poly.entity_id
_entity_poly.type
_entity_poly.pdbx_seq_one_letter_code
_entity_poly.pdbx_strand_id
1 'polypeptide(L)' 'MARRPIPDPSVRFVRPDGTIDPAWYEYLKDRDRLLLGDLRNVAAAAPTNGQVLIWNATTGLWTPGSN' A
#
# COMPACT_ATOMS: atom_id res chain seq x y z
N MET A 1 -12.24 -4.89 12.10
CA MET A 1 -12.78 -5.50 10.87
C MET A 1 -11.94 -6.73 10.57
N ALA A 2 -12.54 -7.91 10.45
CA ALA A 2 -11.79 -9.15 10.22
C ALA A 2 -11.19 -9.16 8.80
N ARG A 3 -9.98 -9.72 8.64
CA ARG A 3 -9.36 -9.89 7.32
C ARG A 3 -10.19 -10.86 6.48
N ARG A 4 -10.33 -10.60 5.18
CA ARG A 4 -11.01 -11.54 4.29
C ARG A 4 -10.20 -12.86 4.21
N PRO A 5 -10.86 -14.02 4.30
CA PRO A 5 -10.19 -15.31 4.14
C PRO A 5 -9.66 -15.49 2.73
N ILE A 6 -8.64 -16.34 2.58
CA ILE A 6 -8.11 -16.74 1.28
C ILE A 6 -9.25 -17.41 0.47
N PRO A 7 -9.47 -17.02 -0.79
CA PRO A 7 -10.42 -17.71 -1.65
C PRO A 7 -10.07 -19.19 -1.85
N ASP A 8 -11.07 -19.99 -2.21
CA ASP A 8 -10.85 -21.38 -2.57
C ASP A 8 -9.80 -21.49 -3.70
N PRO A 9 -8.72 -22.30 -3.54
CA PRO A 9 -7.68 -22.46 -4.56
C PRO A 9 -8.17 -22.99 -5.91
N SER A 10 -9.35 -23.62 -5.96
CA SER A 10 -9.98 -24.08 -7.20
C SER A 10 -10.59 -22.94 -8.02
N VAL A 11 -10.87 -21.78 -7.40
CA VAL A 11 -11.33 -20.59 -8.09
C VAL A 11 -10.19 -20.00 -8.90
N ARG A 12 -10.38 -19.86 -10.21
CA ARG A 12 -9.38 -19.25 -11.10
C ARG A 12 -9.09 -17.82 -10.67
N PHE A 13 -7.81 -17.49 -10.60
CA PHE A 13 -7.37 -16.12 -10.28
C PHE A 13 -7.82 -15.10 -11.32
N VAL A 14 -7.66 -15.44 -12.61
CA VAL A 14 -8.08 -14.62 -13.75
C VAL A 14 -9.13 -15.38 -14.55
N ARG A 15 -10.21 -14.68 -14.89
CA ARG A 15 -11.29 -15.17 -15.74
C ARG A 15 -10.87 -15.11 -17.23
N PRO A 16 -11.52 -15.86 -18.12
CA PRO A 16 -11.20 -15.85 -19.56
C PRO A 16 -11.31 -14.48 -20.24
N ASP A 17 -12.08 -13.57 -19.65
CA ASP A 17 -12.24 -12.17 -20.08
C ASP A 17 -11.07 -11.25 -19.65
N GLY A 18 -10.05 -11.80 -18.99
CA GLY A 18 -8.89 -11.06 -18.49
C GLY A 18 -9.12 -10.35 -17.16
N THR A 19 -10.31 -10.44 -16.55
CA THR A 19 -10.60 -9.82 -15.26
C THR A 19 -10.19 -10.72 -14.10
N ILE A 20 -9.84 -10.13 -12.96
CA ILE A 20 -9.64 -10.88 -11.71
C ILE A 20 -11.01 -11.38 -11.21
N ASP A 21 -11.05 -12.61 -10.72
CA ASP A 21 -12.25 -13.16 -10.08
C ASP A 21 -12.65 -12.33 -8.84
N PRO A 22 -13.95 -12.10 -8.55
CA PRO A 22 -14.37 -11.22 -7.47
C PRO A 22 -13.87 -11.68 -6.09
N ALA A 23 -13.75 -12.99 -5.86
CA ALA A 23 -13.25 -13.51 -4.59
C ALA A 23 -11.77 -13.14 -4.39
N TRP A 24 -10.97 -13.31 -5.44
CA TRP A 24 -9.56 -12.90 -5.45
C TRP A 24 -9.39 -11.38 -5.40
N TYR A 25 -10.21 -10.62 -6.12
CA TYR A 25 -10.19 -9.16 -6.10
C TYR A 25 -10.44 -8.61 -4.70
N GLU A 26 -11.49 -9.08 -4.03
CA GLU A 26 -11.82 -8.60 -2.69
C GLU A 26 -10.81 -9.06 -1.63
N TYR A 27 -10.26 -10.27 -1.77
CA TYR A 27 -9.18 -10.75 -0.92
C TYR A 27 -7.90 -9.91 -1.08
N LEU A 28 -7.49 -9.62 -2.31
CA LEU A 28 -6.33 -8.79 -2.59
C LEU A 28 -6.55 -7.35 -2.12
N LYS A 29 -7.70 -6.75 -2.40
CA LYS A 29 -8.06 -5.41 -1.91
C LYS A 29 -8.01 -5.30 -0.38
N ASP A 30 -8.40 -6.36 0.33
CA ASP A 30 -8.31 -6.41 1.80
C ASP A 30 -6.87 -6.64 2.30
N ARG A 31 -6.06 -7.37 1.54
CA ARG A 31 -4.66 -7.68 1.82
C ARG A 31 -3.68 -6.59 1.40
N ASP A 32 -4.08 -5.71 0.49
CA ASP A 32 -3.37 -4.49 0.09
C ASP A 32 -3.25 -3.46 1.22
N ARG A 33 -3.71 -3.80 2.44
CA ARG A 33 -3.37 -3.10 3.69
C ARG A 33 -1.92 -3.25 4.15
N LEU A 34 -1.03 -3.83 3.33
CA LEU A 34 0.42 -3.75 3.50
C LEU A 34 1.12 -3.17 2.24
N LEU A 35 0.36 -2.52 1.35
CA LEU A 35 0.79 -1.99 0.05
C LEU A 35 0.60 -0.48 0.01
N LEU A 36 1.69 0.27 -0.18
CA LEU A 36 1.79 1.73 -0.46
C LEU A 36 1.04 2.72 0.45
N GLY A 37 -0.24 2.50 0.78
CA GLY A 37 -1.05 3.28 1.72
C GLY A 37 -0.63 3.15 3.19
N ASP A 38 0.33 2.27 3.50
CA ASP A 38 0.98 2.20 4.81
C ASP A 38 2.11 3.22 4.98
N LEU A 39 2.54 3.89 3.90
CA LEU A 39 3.43 5.07 3.96
C LEU A 39 2.67 6.31 4.47
N ARG A 40 1.94 6.16 5.58
CA ARG A 40 1.06 7.20 6.14
C ARG A 40 1.81 8.39 6.70
N ASN A 41 3.07 8.17 7.07
CA ASN A 41 3.89 9.16 7.76
C ASN A 41 5.08 9.64 6.92
N VAL A 42 5.05 9.45 5.59
CA VAL A 42 6.04 10.02 4.69
C VAL A 42 5.40 11.18 3.94
N ALA A 43 6.05 12.35 3.96
CA ALA A 43 5.54 13.51 3.24
C ALA A 43 5.54 13.25 1.73
N ALA A 44 4.51 13.72 1.04
CA ALA A 44 4.40 13.60 -0.42
C ALA A 44 5.42 14.47 -1.19
N ALA A 45 6.10 15.39 -0.50
CA ALA A 45 7.15 16.22 -1.09
C ALA A 45 8.35 15.35 -1.48
N ALA A 46 8.73 15.39 -2.75
CA ALA A 46 9.89 14.65 -3.25
C ALA A 46 11.19 15.27 -2.73
N PRO A 47 12.17 14.46 -2.28
CA PRO A 47 13.49 14.96 -1.93
C PRO A 47 14.28 15.40 -3.16
N THR A 48 15.13 16.42 -2.99
CA THR A 48 16.14 16.82 -3.98
C THR A 48 17.47 16.11 -3.71
N ASN A 49 18.40 16.15 -4.68
CA ASN A 49 19.69 15.51 -4.54
C ASN A 49 20.44 16.05 -3.30
N GLY A 50 20.93 15.13 -2.46
CA GLY A 50 21.60 15.46 -1.20
C GLY A 50 20.70 15.62 0.02
N GLN A 51 19.37 15.57 -0.13
CA GLN A 51 18.45 15.57 1.02
C GLN A 51 18.21 14.15 1.55
N VAL A 52 17.97 14.06 2.85
CA VAL A 52 17.54 12.84 3.54
C VAL A 52 16.14 13.01 4.12
N LEU A 53 15.46 11.91 4.43
CA LEU A 53 14.21 11.98 5.19
C LEU A 53 14.51 12.17 6.67
N ILE A 54 13.97 13.24 7.24
CA ILE A 54 14.13 13.62 8.65
C ILE A 54 12.76 13.58 9.32
N TRP A 55 12.69 13.04 10.54
CA TRP A 55 11.46 13.05 11.32
C TRP A 55 11.14 14.48 11.76
N ASN A 56 10.02 15.02 11.28
CA ASN A 56 9.49 16.31 11.69
C ASN A 56 8.40 16.11 12.75
N ALA A 57 8.74 16.41 14.00
CA ALA A 57 7.82 16.25 15.14
C ALA A 57 6.64 17.23 15.12
N THR A 58 6.75 18.37 14.42
CA THR A 58 5.66 19.34 14.27
C THR A 58 4.57 18.81 13.33
N THR A 59 4.96 18.17 12.22
CA THR A 59 3.99 17.61 11.26
C THR A 59 3.68 16.14 11.52
N GLY A 60 4.49 15.44 12.31
CA GLY A 60 4.39 14.00 12.52
C GLY A 60 4.72 13.18 11.27
N LEU A 61 5.61 13.70 10.41
CA LEU A 61 5.96 13.09 9.11
C LEU A 61 7.47 13.01 8.94
N TRP A 62 7.93 12.02 8.17
CA TRP A 62 9.24 12.00 7.53
C TRP A 62 9.24 12.99 6.36
N THR A 63 10.00 14.08 6.46
CA THR A 63 10.09 15.14 5.46
C THR A 63 11.50 15.24 4.87
N PRO A 64 11.67 15.53 3.56
CA PRO A 64 12.98 15.86 3.03
C PRO A 64 13.63 17.04 3.76
N GLY A 65 14.90 16.93 4.10
CA GLY A 65 15.67 18.00 4.73
C GLY A 65 17.17 17.82 4.57
N SER A 66 17.90 18.90 4.82
CA SER A 66 19.35 18.86 4.97
C SER A 66 19.68 18.51 6.42
N ASN A 67 20.65 17.61 6.60
CA ASN A 67 21.23 17.32 7.90
C ASN A 67 22.22 18.41 8.32
#